data_AF-K7NMQ8-F1
#
_entry.id   AF-K7NMQ8-F1
#
_cell.length_a   1.000
_cell.length_b   1.000
_cell.length_c   1.000
_cell.angle_alpha   90.00
_cell.angle_beta   90.00
_cell.angle_gamma   90.00
#
_symmetry.space_group_name_H-M   'P 1'
#
loop_
_entity.id
_entity.type
_entity.pdbx_description
1 polymer ?
#
loop_
_entity_poly.entity_id
_entity_poly.type
_entity_poly.pdbx_seq_one_letter_code
_entity_poly.pdbx_strand_id
1 'polypeptide(L)'
;PNNNNSKQRTPVDTTNGSNPMWNHVITFTLDKAALKQEGLLILDIAICTETTSGEEEIGHISFPLMGLLQSVRSQFGGKPVSCQIRKLSGEPEGNLDMSVKMDFSLKRFLKNLSKKKDAHGALLGAHLLVLAAPLL
;
A
#
# COMPACT_ATOMS: atom_id res chain seq x y z
N PRO A 1 13.61 18.27 12.49
CA PRO A 1 12.59 17.61 13.34
C PRO A 1 12.01 16.38 12.62
N ASN A 2 12.54 15.21 12.96
CA ASN A 2 12.14 13.90 12.43
C ASN A 2 10.75 13.56 13.02
N ASN A 3 9.68 13.65 12.23
CA ASN A 3 8.31 13.43 12.70
C ASN A 3 7.99 11.93 12.70
N ASN A 4 8.27 11.30 13.83
CA ASN A 4 7.83 9.98 14.30
C ASN A 4 6.28 9.79 14.37
N ASN A 5 5.49 10.55 13.61
CA ASN A 5 4.05 10.70 13.78
C ASN A 5 3.23 9.72 12.90
N SER A 6 3.87 8.85 12.13
CA SER A 6 3.20 7.92 11.22
C SER A 6 3.08 6.49 11.75
N LYS A 7 3.73 6.12 12.86
CA LYS A 7 3.58 4.78 13.45
C LYS A 7 2.29 4.72 14.27
N GLN A 8 1.47 3.70 14.01
CA GLN A 8 0.23 3.43 14.73
C GLN A 8 0.19 1.95 15.12
N ARG A 9 -0.59 1.60 16.14
CA ARG A 9 -0.66 0.24 16.68
C ARG A 9 -2.11 -0.16 16.93
N THR A 10 -2.42 -1.42 16.69
CA THR A 10 -3.68 -2.02 17.15
C THR A 10 -3.60 -2.33 18.65
N PRO A 11 -4.76 -2.54 19.32
CA PRO A 11 -4.78 -3.20 20.61
C PRO A 11 -4.19 -4.61 20.53
N VAL A 12 -3.64 -5.10 21.65
CA VAL A 12 -3.19 -6.49 21.75
C VAL A 12 -4.42 -7.40 21.80
N ASP A 13 -4.40 -8.50 21.04
CA ASP A 13 -5.40 -9.56 21.15
C ASP A 13 -4.87 -10.67 22.05
N THR A 14 -5.46 -10.80 23.24
CA THR A 14 -5.08 -11.82 24.22
C THR A 14 -6.00 -13.05 24.18
N THR A 15 -6.98 -13.10 23.27
CA THR A 15 -8.06 -14.09 23.30
C THR A 15 -8.01 -15.09 22.16
N ASN A 16 -7.46 -14.72 20.99
CA ASN A 16 -7.50 -15.58 19.80
C ASN A 16 -6.16 -16.29 19.49
N GLY A 17 -5.21 -16.29 20.43
CA GLY A 17 -3.97 -17.07 20.35
C GLY A 17 -3.16 -16.77 19.08
N SER A 18 -2.82 -17.82 18.31
CA SER A 18 -2.07 -17.71 17.05
C SER A 18 -2.88 -17.18 15.86
N ASN A 19 -4.18 -16.89 16.04
CA ASN A 19 -5.06 -16.35 15.00
C ASN A 19 -5.76 -15.06 15.47
N PRO A 20 -4.99 -13.98 15.72
CA PRO A 20 -5.51 -12.74 16.27
C PRO A 20 -6.57 -12.08 15.37
N MET A 21 -7.56 -11.43 16.00
CA MET A 21 -8.63 -10.68 15.35
C MET A 21 -8.68 -9.26 15.90
N TRP A 22 -7.96 -8.33 15.25
CA TRP A 22 -7.92 -6.95 15.72
C TRP A 22 -9.20 -6.16 15.44
N ASN A 23 -9.84 -6.38 14.29
CA ASN A 23 -11.02 -5.62 13.85
C ASN A 23 -10.86 -4.09 14.04
N HIS A 24 -9.64 -3.59 13.84
CA HIS A 24 -9.24 -2.24 14.18
C HIS A 24 -8.95 -1.43 12.92
N VAL A 25 -9.27 -0.13 12.94
CA VAL A 25 -9.07 0.76 11.81
C VAL A 25 -7.92 1.72 12.11
N ILE A 26 -6.89 1.67 11.28
CA ILE A 26 -5.75 2.60 11.31
C ILE A 26 -5.91 3.59 10.16
N THR A 27 -5.74 4.89 10.44
CA THR A 27 -5.94 5.96 9.45
C THR A 27 -4.67 6.75 9.25
N PHE A 28 -4.18 6.81 8.02
CA PHE A 28 -3.00 7.60 7.66
C PHE A 28 -3.39 8.84 6.86
N THR A 29 -2.73 9.96 7.16
CA THR A 29 -2.73 11.13 6.28
C THR A 29 -1.52 11.03 5.37
N LEU A 30 -1.74 11.10 4.06
CA LEU A 30 -0.69 10.90 3.06
C LEU A 30 -0.29 12.23 2.41
N ASP A 31 1.01 12.44 2.25
CA ASP A 31 1.52 13.46 1.34
C ASP A 31 1.36 12.98 -0.11
N LYS A 32 0.47 13.65 -0.84
CA LYS A 32 0.19 13.36 -2.24
C LYS A 32 1.38 13.63 -3.17
N ALA A 33 2.31 14.52 -2.80
CA ALA A 33 3.52 14.75 -3.57
C ALA A 33 4.46 13.55 -3.45
N ALA A 34 4.71 13.10 -2.22
CA ALA A 34 5.51 11.90 -1.94
C ALA A 34 4.90 10.64 -2.58
N LEU A 35 3.58 10.49 -2.55
CA LEU A 35 2.88 9.35 -3.17
C LEU A 35 3.10 9.23 -4.69
N LYS A 36 3.41 10.33 -5.40
CA LYS A 36 3.72 10.28 -6.84
C LYS A 36 5.10 9.71 -7.14
N GLN A 37 6.01 9.80 -6.18
CA GLN A 37 7.35 9.29 -6.33
C GLN A 37 7.32 7.79 -6.03
N GLU A 38 7.53 6.99 -7.06
CA GLU A 38 7.50 5.54 -6.94
C GLU A 38 8.55 5.07 -5.93
N GLY A 39 8.14 4.17 -5.02
CA GLY A 39 9.01 3.63 -3.97
C GLY A 39 9.26 4.53 -2.76
N LEU A 40 8.82 5.80 -2.76
CA LEU A 40 9.11 6.70 -1.64
C LEU A 40 8.24 6.42 -0.39
N LEU A 41 6.98 6.07 -0.60
CA LEU A 41 6.08 5.70 0.49
C LEU A 41 5.91 4.19 0.54
N ILE A 42 6.33 3.60 1.66
CA ILE A 42 6.18 2.19 1.98
C ILE A 42 5.15 2.07 3.11
N LEU A 43 4.18 1.17 2.95
CA LEU A 43 3.37 0.70 4.06
C LEU A 43 4.08 -0.51 4.65
N ASP A 44 4.54 -0.34 5.88
CA ASP A 44 5.23 -1.37 6.65
C ASP A 44 4.35 -1.79 7.83
N ILE A 45 4.07 -3.08 7.93
CA ILE A 45 3.22 -3.67 8.96
C ILE A 45 4.05 -4.73 9.65
N ALA A 46 4.46 -4.45 10.89
CA ALA A 46 5.09 -5.42 11.77
C ALA A 46 4.02 -6.15 12.58
N ILE A 47 4.14 -7.47 12.66
CA ILE A 47 3.39 -8.34 13.56
C ILE A 47 4.29 -8.62 14.76
N CYS A 48 3.84 -8.17 15.93
CA CYS A 48 4.61 -8.27 17.16
C CYS A 48 3.90 -9.13 18.20
N THR A 49 4.68 -9.78 19.04
CA THR A 49 4.23 -10.48 20.25
C THR A 49 4.80 -9.82 21.50
N GLU A 50 4.07 -9.89 22.61
CA GLU A 50 4.58 -9.49 23.92
C GLU A 50 5.25 -10.70 24.60
N THR A 51 6.50 -10.53 24.96
CA THR A 51 7.32 -11.50 25.70
C THR A 51 7.67 -10.94 27.08
N THR A 52 8.21 -11.78 27.95
CA THR A 52 8.74 -11.33 29.25
C THR A 52 9.87 -10.30 29.13
N SER A 53 10.57 -10.30 28.00
CA SER A 53 11.68 -9.38 27.70
C SER A 53 11.23 -8.11 26.95
N GLY A 54 9.92 -7.98 26.67
CA GLY A 54 9.35 -6.88 25.91
C GLY A 54 8.72 -7.33 24.59
N GLU A 55 8.62 -6.41 23.64
CA GLU A 55 8.01 -6.66 22.34
C GLU A 55 9.02 -7.28 21.37
N GLU A 56 8.59 -8.34 20.69
CA GLU A 56 9.35 -9.01 19.64
C GLU A 56 8.57 -9.00 18.33
N GLU A 57 9.21 -8.60 17.23
CA GLU A 57 8.65 -8.73 15.89
C GLU A 57 8.80 -10.18 15.42
N ILE A 58 7.68 -10.82 15.08
CA ILE A 58 7.64 -12.21 14.62
C ILE A 58 7.38 -12.34 13.12
N GLY A 59 7.00 -11.25 12.47
CA GLY A 59 6.89 -11.16 11.01
C GLY A 59 6.50 -9.77 10.56
N HIS A 60 6.63 -9.52 9.27
CA HIS A 60 6.28 -8.24 8.67
C HIS A 60 5.69 -8.40 7.27
N ILE A 61 5.11 -7.30 6.82
CA ILE A 61 4.60 -7.12 5.47
C ILE A 61 5.02 -5.72 5.02
N SER A 62 5.64 -5.62 3.85
CA SER A 62 6.11 -4.35 3.30
C SER A 62 5.67 -4.19 1.86
N PHE A 63 4.98 -3.08 1.55
CA PHE A 63 4.49 -2.79 0.19
C PHE A 63 4.79 -1.35 -0.23
N PRO A 64 5.17 -1.13 -1.50
CA PRO A 64 5.06 0.20 -2.11
C PRO A 64 3.61 0.68 -2.06
N LEU A 65 3.36 1.77 -1.34
CA LEU A 65 2.00 2.24 -1.06
C LEU A 65 1.24 2.57 -2.35
N MET A 66 1.91 3.17 -3.33
CA MET A 66 1.29 3.46 -4.62
C MET A 66 0.84 2.20 -5.36
N GLY A 67 1.65 1.13 -5.32
CA GLY A 67 1.30 -0.16 -5.93
C GLY A 67 0.08 -0.79 -5.27
N LEU A 68 0.04 -0.80 -3.94
CA LEU A 68 -1.10 -1.29 -3.16
C LEU A 68 -2.37 -0.50 -3.47
N LEU A 69 -2.32 0.84 -3.46
CA LEU A 69 -3.48 1.69 -3.74
C LEU A 69 -4.00 1.51 -5.17
N GLN A 70 -3.12 1.24 -6.14
CA GLN A 70 -3.50 0.94 -7.52
C GLN A 70 -4.14 -0.47 -7.63
N SER A 71 -3.65 -1.46 -6.91
CA SER A 71 -4.20 -2.82 -6.97
C SER A 71 -5.61 -2.91 -6.37
N VAL A 72 -5.86 -2.22 -5.26
CA VAL A 72 -7.17 -2.19 -4.60
C VAL A 72 -8.11 -1.12 -5.18
N ARG A 73 -7.66 -0.36 -6.18
CA ARG A 73 -8.45 0.68 -6.87
C ARG A 73 -9.72 0.13 -7.51
N SER A 74 -9.71 -1.09 -8.03
CA SER A 74 -10.94 -1.71 -8.57
C SER A 74 -11.90 -2.16 -7.47
N GLN A 75 -11.40 -2.30 -6.24
CA GLN A 75 -12.10 -2.83 -5.08
C GLN A 75 -12.58 -1.71 -4.14
N PHE A 76 -13.00 -0.55 -4.66
CA PHE A 76 -13.48 0.62 -3.90
C PHE A 76 -14.73 0.37 -3.00
N GLY A 77 -15.00 -0.87 -2.60
CA GLY A 77 -16.04 -1.33 -1.68
C GLY A 77 -15.53 -2.18 -0.49
N GLY A 78 -14.24 -2.20 -0.18
CA GLY A 78 -13.76 -2.76 1.11
C GLY A 78 -13.68 -4.29 1.19
N LYS A 79 -13.45 -4.98 0.07
CA LYS A 79 -13.12 -6.41 0.13
C LYS A 79 -11.78 -6.61 0.85
N PRO A 80 -11.68 -7.55 1.80
CA PRO A 80 -10.41 -7.92 2.39
C PRO A 80 -9.44 -8.44 1.33
N VAL A 81 -8.18 -8.03 1.45
CA VAL A 81 -7.03 -8.62 0.77
C VAL A 81 -6.26 -9.45 1.79
N SER A 82 -5.84 -10.65 1.38
CA SER A 82 -4.99 -11.51 2.19
C SER A 82 -3.54 -11.27 1.82
N CYS A 83 -2.75 -10.84 2.79
CA CYS A 83 -1.34 -10.47 2.62
C CYS A 83 -0.45 -11.46 3.36
N GLN A 84 0.48 -12.11 2.66
CA GLN A 84 1.41 -13.04 3.28
C GLN A 84 2.39 -12.31 4.21
N ILE A 85 2.43 -12.77 5.46
CA ILE A 85 3.41 -12.34 6.46
C ILE A 85 4.72 -13.08 6.18
N ARG A 86 5.85 -12.38 6.32
CA ARG A 86 7.17 -13.00 6.20
C ARG A 86 7.97 -12.80 7.48
N LYS A 87 8.74 -13.81 7.85
CA LYS A 87 9.77 -13.70 8.88
C LYS A 87 10.88 -12.79 8.41
N LEU A 88 11.73 -12.38 9.36
CA LEU A 88 13.03 -11.77 9.06
C LEU A 88 13.92 -12.69 8.21
N SER A 89 13.76 -14.02 8.30
CA SER A 89 14.43 -14.98 7.42
C SER A 89 13.92 -14.98 5.97
N GLY A 90 12.79 -14.32 5.70
CA GLY A 90 12.09 -14.29 4.41
C GLY A 90 11.07 -15.42 4.21
N GLU A 91 11.05 -16.40 5.11
CA GLU A 91 10.07 -17.50 5.09
C GLU A 91 8.65 -17.00 5.38
N PRO A 92 7.62 -17.62 4.79
CA PRO A 92 6.23 -17.25 5.06
C PRO A 92 5.81 -17.64 6.50
N GLU A 93 5.09 -16.74 7.17
CA GLU A 93 4.58 -16.90 8.55
C GLU A 93 3.08 -16.57 8.62
N GLY A 94 2.29 -17.17 7.73
CA GLY A 94 0.84 -16.98 7.68
C GLY A 94 0.41 -15.78 6.83
N ASN A 95 -0.82 -15.31 7.06
CA ASN A 95 -1.43 -14.21 6.30
C ASN A 95 -2.16 -13.23 7.21
N LEU A 96 -2.17 -11.96 6.82
CA LEU A 96 -2.98 -10.90 7.39
C LEU A 96 -4.11 -10.55 6.41
N ASP A 97 -5.35 -10.69 6.87
CA ASP A 97 -6.51 -10.22 6.12
C ASP A 97 -6.84 -8.78 6.53
N MET A 98 -6.75 -7.85 5.58
CA MET A 98 -7.04 -6.44 5.81
C MET A 98 -7.78 -5.81 4.64
N SER A 99 -8.50 -4.72 4.88
CA SER A 99 -9.12 -3.94 3.79
C SER A 99 -8.60 -2.51 3.80
N VAL A 100 -8.43 -1.93 2.62
CA VAL A 100 -7.97 -0.55 2.46
C VAL A 100 -9.14 0.31 2.00
N LYS A 101 -9.45 1.35 2.76
CA LYS A 101 -10.45 2.36 2.40
C LYS A 101 -9.74 3.66 2.07
N MET A 102 -10.21 4.30 0.99
CA MET A 102 -9.73 5.60 0.54
C MET A 102 -10.85 6.62 0.62
N ASP A 103 -10.51 7.82 1.09
CA ASP A 103 -11.44 8.94 1.07
C ASP A 103 -11.67 9.44 -0.38
N PHE A 104 -12.61 10.38 -0.53
CA PHE A 104 -12.92 10.96 -1.83
C PHE A 104 -11.73 11.71 -2.44
N SER A 105 -10.93 12.37 -1.60
CA SER A 105 -9.79 13.20 -2.00
C SER A 105 -8.68 12.37 -2.66
N LEU A 106 -8.34 11.24 -2.07
CA LEU A 106 -7.36 10.28 -2.56
C LEU A 106 -7.89 9.53 -3.79
N LYS A 107 -9.15 9.10 -3.78
CA LYS A 107 -9.82 8.51 -4.95
C LYS A 107 -9.72 9.41 -6.18
N ARG A 108 -10.08 10.70 -6.02
CA ARG A 108 -10.00 11.70 -7.09
C ARG A 108 -8.56 11.92 -7.55
N PHE A 109 -7.62 11.98 -6.62
CA PHE A 109 -6.20 12.13 -6.91
C PHE A 109 -5.67 10.99 -7.78
N LEU A 110 -5.90 9.73 -7.39
CA LEU A 110 -5.45 8.55 -8.15
C LEU A 110 -6.11 8.47 -9.53
N LYS A 111 -7.39 8.84 -9.66
CA LYS A 111 -8.08 8.92 -10.97
C LYS A 111 -7.40 9.91 -11.92
N ASN A 112 -6.93 11.05 -11.41
CA ASN A 112 -6.25 12.07 -12.23
C ASN A 112 -4.84 11.64 -12.67
N LEU A 113 -4.14 10.81 -11.88
CA LEU A 113 -2.82 10.31 -12.26
C LEU A 113 -2.85 9.41 -13.50
N SER A 114 -3.89 8.57 -13.65
CA SER A 114 -4.02 7.73 -14.85
C SER A 114 -4.24 8.54 -16.12
N LYS A 115 -5.10 9.57 -16.07
CA LYS A 115 -5.37 10.43 -17.23
C LYS A 115 -4.11 11.12 -17.79
N LYS A 116 -3.11 11.37 -16.94
CA LYS A 116 -1.86 12.02 -17.34
C LYS A 116 -0.92 11.06 -18.08
N LYS A 117 -0.96 9.75 -17.80
CA LYS A 117 -0.19 8.75 -18.55
C LYS A 117 -0.70 8.60 -19.99
N ASP A 118 -2.02 8.68 -20.17
CA ASP A 118 -2.64 8.53 -21.50
C ASP A 118 -2.27 9.69 -22.46
N ALA A 119 -2.13 10.92 -21.95
CA ALA A 119 -1.79 12.08 -22.77
C ALA A 119 -0.35 12.06 -23.31
N HIS A 120 0.62 11.58 -22.52
CA HIS A 120 2.02 11.53 -22.95
C HIS A 120 2.30 10.32 -23.86
N GLY A 121 1.60 9.19 -23.63
CA GLY A 121 1.64 8.02 -24.50
C GLY A 121 1.00 8.27 -25.87
N ALA A 122 -0.10 9.02 -25.92
CA ALA A 122 -0.72 9.43 -27.18
C ALA A 122 0.17 10.37 -28.01
N LEU A 123 0.89 11.30 -27.36
CA LEU A 123 1.80 12.21 -28.05
C LEU A 123 3.03 11.48 -28.61
N LEU A 124 3.64 10.57 -27.84
CA LEU A 124 4.75 9.72 -28.30
C LEU A 124 4.31 8.77 -29.41
N GLY A 125 3.13 8.15 -29.27
CA GLY A 125 2.56 7.27 -30.29
C GLY A 125 2.25 8.02 -31.59
N ALA A 126 1.69 9.22 -31.52
CA ALA A 126 1.46 10.07 -32.68
C ALA A 126 2.77 10.51 -33.34
N HIS A 127 3.78 10.88 -32.57
CA HIS A 127 5.08 11.27 -33.10
C HIS A 127 5.79 10.11 -33.81
N LEU A 128 5.72 8.90 -33.24
CA LEU A 128 6.26 7.69 -33.85
C LEU A 128 5.51 7.32 -35.14
N LEU A 129 4.18 7.48 -35.15
CA LEU A 129 3.35 7.21 -36.34
C LEU A 129 3.64 8.20 -37.48
N VAL A 130 3.85 9.48 -37.16
CA VAL A 130 4.19 10.52 -38.14
C VAL A 130 5.58 10.31 -38.75
N LEU A 131 6.56 9.85 -37.96
CA LEU A 131 7.90 9.52 -38.46
C LEU A 131 7.93 8.25 -39.33
N ALA A 132 6.95 7.35 -39.18
CA ALA A 132 6.88 6.08 -39.92
C ALA A 132 6.07 6.15 -41.22
N ALA A 133 5.34 7.23 -41.48
CA ALA A 133 4.66 7.41 -42.77
C ALA A 133 5.72 7.75 -43.85
N PRO A 134 5.83 6.97 -44.95
CA PRO A 134 6.75 7.31 -46.03
C PRO A 134 6.32 8.65 -46.64
N LEU A 135 7.25 9.59 -46.76
CA LEU A 135 7.11 10.71 -47.68
C LEU A 135 7.01 10.10 -49.08
N LEU A 136 5.81 10.16 -49.66
CA LEU A 136 5.55 9.82 -51.06
C LEU A 136 6.41 10.69 -52.00
#